data_AF-K0K2V6-F1
#
_entry.id   AF-K0K2V6-F1
#
_cell.length_a   1.000
_cell.length_b   1.000
_cell.length_c   1.000
_cell.angle_alpha   90.00
_cell.angle_beta   90.00
_cell.angle_gamma   90.00
#
_symmetry.space_group_name_H-M   'P 1'
#
loop_
_entity.id
_entity.type
_entity.pdbx_description
1 polymer ?
#
loop_
_entity_poly.entity_id
_entity_poly.type
_entity_poly.pdbx_seq_one_letter_code
_entity_poly.pdbx_strand_id
1 'polypeptide(L)'
;MDDEVRRAHDEVVNLVALRPVAVADRRSLPRRFLWRDVWLALTSSSLNLLAAATVVAVGADGWLTSAAGSALASAAASSIVSGLHEVHQRTRHAGRLLEHGPDAADTLAALQADRPGPHWTLALRVVFDLLLLALPAMALSQTWHEGASTWTITAGVLTARLVAATMEHLYLRRNHRWRQDFIHREGIPLPALPDRWRVLVTP
;
A
#
# COMPACT_ATOMS: atom_id res chain seq x y z
N MET A 1 -26.80 6.83 -22.90
CA MET A 1 -26.20 6.68 -21.57
C MET A 1 -24.81 6.08 -21.66
N ASP A 2 -24.62 4.91 -22.27
CA ASP A 2 -23.29 4.27 -22.39
C ASP A 2 -22.26 5.11 -23.16
N ASP A 3 -22.68 5.76 -24.25
CA ASP A 3 -21.80 6.64 -25.04
C ASP A 3 -21.42 7.95 -24.32
N GLU A 4 -22.25 8.40 -23.37
CA GLU A 4 -21.99 9.60 -22.57
C GLU A 4 -21.04 9.27 -21.42
N VAL A 5 -21.24 8.12 -20.76
CA VAL A 5 -20.31 7.58 -19.75
C VAL A 5 -18.93 7.35 -20.37
N ARG A 6 -18.87 6.74 -21.56
CA ARG A 6 -17.60 6.51 -22.26
C ARG A 6 -16.88 7.82 -22.61
N ARG A 7 -17.59 8.79 -23.16
CA ARG A 7 -17.02 10.12 -23.46
C ARG A 7 -16.54 10.84 -22.21
N ALA A 8 -17.33 10.85 -21.14
CA ALA A 8 -16.93 11.45 -19.88
C ALA A 8 -15.70 10.76 -19.27
N HIS A 9 -15.61 9.43 -19.37
CA HIS A 9 -14.44 8.67 -18.95
C HIS A 9 -13.19 9.04 -19.78
N ASP A 10 -13.30 9.08 -21.10
CA ASP A 10 -12.17 9.41 -21.99
C ASP A 10 -11.66 10.84 -21.75
N GLU A 11 -12.56 11.80 -21.49
CA GLU A 11 -12.18 13.16 -21.09
C GLU A 11 -11.42 13.19 -19.76
N VAL A 12 -11.86 12.43 -18.77
CA VAL A 12 -11.17 12.32 -17.48
C VAL A 12 -9.77 11.74 -17.68
N VAL A 13 -9.64 10.66 -18.45
CA VAL A 13 -8.35 10.03 -18.76
C VAL A 13 -7.43 11.02 -19.47
N ASN A 14 -7.92 11.73 -20.49
CA ASN A 14 -7.14 12.74 -21.21
C ASN A 14 -6.73 13.89 -20.30
N LEU A 15 -7.62 14.39 -19.45
CA LEU A 15 -7.29 15.45 -18.50
C LEU A 15 -6.21 14.98 -17.51
N VAL A 16 -6.32 13.76 -16.98
CA VAL A 16 -5.32 13.18 -16.07
C VAL A 16 -3.97 13.00 -16.78
N ALA A 17 -3.97 12.57 -18.04
CA ALA A 17 -2.75 12.38 -18.83
C ALA A 17 -2.04 13.70 -19.14
N LEU A 18 -2.79 14.80 -19.29
CA LEU A 18 -2.27 16.13 -19.57
C LEU A 18 -1.91 16.94 -18.31
N ARG A 19 -2.09 16.38 -17.11
CA ARG A 19 -1.80 17.09 -15.86
C ARG A 19 -0.32 17.48 -15.78
N PRO A 20 -0.01 18.69 -15.28
CA PRO A 20 1.36 19.08 -15.03
C PRO A 20 1.98 18.15 -13.99
N VAL A 21 3.18 17.67 -14.30
CA VAL A 21 3.97 16.86 -13.37
C VAL A 21 4.78 17.81 -12.51
N ALA A 22 4.41 17.95 -11.23
CA ALA A 22 5.22 18.68 -10.28
C ALA A 22 6.48 17.89 -9.92
N VAL A 23 7.57 18.62 -9.70
CA VAL A 23 8.81 18.02 -9.16
C VAL A 23 8.52 17.56 -7.74
N ALA A 24 9.00 16.36 -7.39
CA ALA A 24 8.81 15.81 -6.06
C ALA A 24 9.65 16.59 -5.04
N ASP A 25 9.12 17.68 -4.47
CA ASP A 25 9.76 18.36 -3.35
C ASP A 25 9.28 17.77 -2.02
N ARG A 26 10.21 17.19 -1.25
CA ARG A 26 9.95 16.64 0.10
C ARG A 26 9.34 17.67 1.06
N ARG A 27 9.40 18.97 0.77
CA ARG A 27 8.77 20.03 1.57
C ARG A 27 7.25 20.13 1.37
N SER A 28 6.71 19.57 0.28
CA SER A 28 5.28 19.69 -0.09
C SER A 28 4.34 18.83 0.75
N LEU A 29 4.82 17.75 1.37
CA LEU A 29 4.04 16.93 2.30
C LEU A 29 4.43 17.23 3.75
N PRO A 30 3.47 17.31 4.68
CA PRO A 30 3.79 17.44 6.10
C PRO A 30 4.66 16.28 6.55
N ARG A 31 5.80 16.59 7.20
CA ARG A 31 6.81 15.61 7.63
C ARG A 31 6.23 14.37 8.31
N ARG A 32 5.16 14.53 9.10
CA ARG A 32 4.46 13.44 9.78
C ARG A 32 3.91 12.36 8.83
N PHE A 33 3.45 12.72 7.64
CA PHE A 33 2.92 11.75 6.67
C PHE A 33 4.06 10.95 6.03
N LEU A 34 5.11 11.66 5.57
CA LEU A 34 6.31 11.06 4.99
C LEU A 34 6.99 10.09 5.96
N TRP A 35 7.25 10.53 7.19
CA TRP A 35 7.93 9.70 8.18
C TRP A 35 7.13 8.46 8.55
N ARG A 36 5.80 8.59 8.69
CA ARG A 36 4.95 7.47 9.08
C ARG A 36 4.87 6.39 7.99
N ASP A 37 4.76 6.79 6.72
CA ASP A 37 4.75 5.86 5.58
C ASP A 37 6.11 5.15 5.42
N VAL A 38 7.21 5.91 5.53
CA VAL A 38 8.57 5.35 5.48
C VAL A 38 8.83 4.39 6.65
N TRP A 39 8.42 4.76 7.87
CA TRP A 39 8.59 3.89 9.04
C TRP A 39 7.80 2.59 8.90
N LEU A 40 6.55 2.63 8.44
CA LEU A 40 5.75 1.42 8.26
C LEU A 40 6.34 0.50 7.20
N ALA A 41 6.78 1.05 6.06
CA ALA A 41 7.45 0.28 5.02
C ALA A 41 8.75 -0.36 5.54
N LEU A 42 9.58 0.42 6.26
CA LEU A 42 10.83 -0.08 6.84
C LEU A 42 10.57 -1.15 7.91
N THR A 43 9.63 -0.94 8.85
CA THR A 43 9.31 -1.90 9.90
C THR A 43 8.76 -3.21 9.32
N SER A 44 7.83 -3.13 8.35
CA SER A 44 7.29 -4.31 7.65
C SER A 44 8.40 -5.07 6.92
N SER A 45 9.27 -4.37 6.18
CA SER A 45 10.42 -4.97 5.51
C SER A 45 11.45 -5.58 6.45
N SER A 46 11.80 -4.91 7.54
CA SER A 46 12.73 -5.43 8.55
C SER A 46 12.20 -6.72 9.18
N LEU A 47 10.91 -6.78 9.49
CA LEU A 47 10.27 -8.00 10.03
C LEU A 47 10.23 -9.12 8.99
N ASN A 48 9.99 -8.81 7.72
CA ASN A 48 10.05 -9.81 6.64
C ASN A 48 11.47 -10.35 6.43
N LEU A 49 12.51 -9.50 6.52
CA LEU A 49 13.90 -9.94 6.45
C LEU A 49 14.32 -10.77 7.66
N LEU A 50 13.89 -10.39 8.87
CA LEU A 50 14.11 -11.19 10.08
C LEU A 50 13.39 -12.54 9.99
N ALA A 51 12.17 -12.58 9.45
CA ALA A 51 11.45 -13.81 9.18
C ALA A 51 12.18 -14.68 8.15
N ALA A 52 12.69 -14.08 7.07
CA ALA A 52 13.46 -14.78 6.06
C ALA A 52 14.71 -15.43 6.66
N ALA A 53 15.50 -14.65 7.42
CA ALA A 53 16.73 -15.12 8.04
C ALA A 53 16.49 -16.23 9.06
N THR A 54 15.45 -16.10 9.90
CA THR A 54 15.11 -17.12 10.90
C THR A 54 14.60 -18.40 10.27
N VAL A 55 13.75 -18.32 9.25
CA VAL A 55 13.24 -19.51 8.54
C VAL A 55 14.36 -20.26 7.80
N VAL A 56 15.33 -19.55 7.20
CA VAL A 56 16.49 -20.18 6.57
C VAL A 56 17.43 -20.80 7.61
N ALA A 57 17.69 -20.09 8.72
CA ALA A 57 18.57 -20.59 9.78
C ALA A 57 18.04 -21.86 10.47
N VAL A 58 16.72 -22.01 10.55
CA VAL A 58 16.03 -23.18 11.14
C VAL A 58 16.11 -24.44 10.27
N GLY A 59 16.39 -24.31 8.97
CA GLY A 59 16.51 -25.48 8.10
C GLY A 59 17.32 -25.15 6.88
N ALA A 60 18.62 -24.91 7.09
CA ALA A 60 19.57 -24.46 6.07
C ALA A 60 19.62 -25.38 4.83
N ASP A 61 19.24 -26.66 4.99
CA ASP A 61 19.33 -27.68 3.94
C ASP A 61 17.97 -28.06 3.31
N GLY A 62 16.87 -27.45 3.76
CA GLY A 62 15.53 -27.70 3.24
C GLY A 62 15.20 -26.85 2.00
N TRP A 63 14.69 -27.47 0.93
CA TRP A 63 14.20 -26.72 -0.23
C TRP A 63 13.02 -25.80 0.13
N LEU A 64 12.17 -26.25 1.06
CA LEU A 64 10.95 -25.54 1.47
C LEU A 64 11.25 -24.33 2.38
N THR A 65 12.23 -24.45 3.29
CA THR A 65 12.75 -23.34 4.11
C THR A 65 13.48 -22.31 3.26
N SER A 66 14.27 -22.74 2.29
CA SER A 66 14.94 -21.85 1.32
C SER A 66 13.94 -21.10 0.44
N ALA A 67 12.89 -21.78 -0.04
CA ALA A 67 11.81 -21.17 -0.82
C ALA A 67 11.00 -20.17 0.02
N ALA A 68 10.64 -20.53 1.25
CA ALA A 68 9.95 -19.65 2.18
C ALA A 68 10.79 -18.41 2.52
N GLY A 69 12.08 -18.59 2.82
CA GLY A 69 13.02 -17.50 3.08
C GLY A 69 13.14 -16.54 1.89
N SER A 70 13.25 -17.09 0.67
CA SER A 70 13.32 -16.29 -0.56
C SER A 70 12.04 -15.49 -0.79
N ALA A 71 10.88 -16.11 -0.61
CA ALA A 71 9.58 -15.43 -0.73
C ALA A 71 9.44 -14.28 0.28
N LEU A 72 9.92 -14.47 1.52
CA LEU A 72 9.94 -13.45 2.57
C LEU A 72 10.88 -12.29 2.23
N ALA A 73 12.07 -12.59 1.70
CA ALA A 73 13.01 -11.58 1.24
C ALA A 73 12.45 -10.76 0.06
N SER A 74 11.80 -11.42 -0.91
CA SER A 74 11.12 -10.75 -2.03
C SER A 74 9.96 -9.87 -1.55
N ALA A 75 9.20 -10.32 -0.55
CA ALA A 75 8.16 -9.52 0.07
C ALA A 75 8.74 -8.27 0.75
N ALA A 76 9.87 -8.41 1.46
CA ALA A 76 10.56 -7.28 2.09
C ALA A 76 11.06 -6.24 1.08
N ALA A 77 11.63 -6.67 -0.04
CA ALA A 77 12.05 -5.79 -1.12
C ALA A 77 10.85 -5.06 -1.74
N SER A 78 9.76 -5.80 -1.98
CA SER A 78 8.53 -5.26 -2.56
C SER A 78 7.88 -4.19 -1.68
N SER A 79 7.88 -4.36 -0.34
CA SER A 79 7.33 -3.35 0.58
C SER A 79 8.19 -2.09 0.64
N ILE A 80 9.53 -2.18 0.56
CA ILE A 80 10.41 -1.00 0.42
C ILE A 80 10.10 -0.25 -0.87
N VAL A 81 10.09 -0.96 -2.01
CA VAL A 81 9.87 -0.34 -3.32
C VAL A 81 8.49 0.31 -3.39
N SER A 82 7.45 -0.39 -2.92
CA SER A 82 6.08 0.12 -2.89
C SER A 82 5.97 1.33 -1.98
N GLY A 83 6.55 1.30 -0.77
CA GLY A 83 6.53 2.43 0.15
C GLY A 83 7.26 3.66 -0.38
N LEU A 84 8.44 3.48 -1.00
CA LEU A 84 9.17 4.57 -1.64
C LEU A 84 8.42 5.14 -2.84
N HIS A 85 7.85 4.27 -3.68
CA HIS A 85 7.06 4.67 -4.83
C HIS A 85 5.82 5.45 -4.40
N GLU A 86 5.12 4.99 -3.36
CA GLU A 86 3.95 5.64 -2.81
C GLU A 86 4.30 7.02 -2.22
N VAL A 87 5.36 7.11 -1.41
CA VAL A 87 5.87 8.39 -0.89
C VAL A 87 6.19 9.36 -2.03
N HIS A 88 6.86 8.89 -3.07
CA HIS A 88 7.22 9.70 -4.23
C HIS A 88 5.99 10.20 -4.99
N GLN A 89 5.03 9.32 -5.28
CA GLN A 89 3.78 9.69 -5.94
C GLN A 89 2.97 10.70 -5.13
N ARG A 90 2.86 10.49 -3.81
CA ARG A 90 2.13 11.41 -2.91
C ARG A 90 2.80 12.78 -2.86
N THR A 91 4.13 12.82 -2.81
CA THR A 91 4.91 14.07 -2.81
C THR A 91 4.70 14.84 -4.11
N ARG A 92 4.77 14.17 -5.26
CA ARG A 92 4.47 14.80 -6.58
C ARG A 92 3.05 15.32 -6.64
N HIS A 93 2.08 14.54 -6.16
CA HIS A 93 0.68 14.93 -6.21
C HIS A 93 0.38 16.11 -5.28
N ALA A 94 0.97 16.13 -4.08
CA ALA A 94 0.89 17.26 -3.16
C ALA A 94 1.55 18.52 -3.74
N GLY A 95 2.76 18.40 -4.29
CA GLY A 95 3.42 19.49 -5.00
C GLY A 95 2.57 20.05 -6.14
N ARG A 96 1.97 19.18 -6.96
CA ARG A 96 1.04 19.59 -8.02
C ARG A 96 -0.15 20.37 -7.46
N LEU A 97 -0.79 19.88 -6.40
CA LEU A 97 -1.93 20.55 -5.78
C LEU A 97 -1.58 21.93 -5.22
N LEU A 98 -0.38 22.09 -4.65
CA LEU A 98 0.09 23.36 -4.10
C LEU A 98 0.50 24.36 -5.20
N GLU A 99 1.17 23.89 -6.25
CA GLU A 99 1.70 24.74 -7.32
C GLU A 99 0.65 25.09 -8.39
N HIS A 100 -0.16 24.13 -8.79
CA HIS A 100 -1.08 24.24 -9.94
C HIS A 100 -2.55 24.23 -9.52
N GLY A 101 -2.83 23.97 -8.25
CA GLY A 101 -4.19 23.86 -7.73
C GLY A 101 -4.86 22.51 -8.03
N PRO A 102 -6.03 22.27 -7.43
CA PRO A 102 -6.90 21.14 -7.74
C PRO A 102 -7.64 21.34 -9.07
N ASP A 103 -7.98 20.23 -9.71
CA ASP A 103 -8.81 20.23 -10.93
C ASP A 103 -10.12 19.44 -10.73
N ALA A 104 -11.00 19.46 -11.75
CA ALA A 104 -12.27 18.76 -11.72
C ALA A 104 -12.15 17.23 -11.51
N ALA A 105 -11.03 16.62 -11.90
CA ALA A 105 -10.81 15.20 -11.73
C ALA A 105 -10.40 14.85 -10.29
N ASP A 106 -9.81 15.79 -9.55
CA ASP A 106 -9.60 15.64 -8.11
C ASP A 106 -10.92 15.67 -7.33
N THR A 107 -11.86 16.53 -7.77
CA THR A 107 -13.24 16.55 -7.26
C THR A 107 -13.97 15.25 -7.56
N LEU A 108 -13.87 14.74 -8.80
CA LEU A 108 -14.44 13.43 -9.18
C LEU A 108 -13.86 12.29 -8.32
N ALA A 109 -12.54 12.26 -8.13
CA ALA A 109 -11.87 11.26 -7.31
C ALA A 109 -12.32 11.34 -5.84
N ALA A 110 -12.51 12.55 -5.30
CA ALA A 110 -13.02 12.74 -3.94
C ALA A 110 -14.45 12.18 -3.79
N LEU A 111 -15.31 12.35 -4.80
CA LEU A 111 -16.68 11.81 -4.80
C LEU A 111 -16.72 10.28 -4.98
N GLN A 112 -15.79 9.72 -5.74
CA GLN A 112 -15.70 8.26 -5.96
C GLN A 112 -15.01 7.51 -4.82
N ALA A 113 -14.20 8.20 -3.99
CA ALA A 113 -13.47 7.58 -2.89
C ALA A 113 -14.37 6.93 -1.82
N ASP A 114 -15.66 7.27 -1.79
CA ASP A 114 -16.63 6.64 -0.89
C ASP A 114 -17.27 5.36 -1.45
N ARG A 115 -16.97 4.97 -2.70
CA ARG A 115 -17.41 3.68 -3.24
C ARG A 115 -16.49 2.57 -2.72
N PRO A 116 -17.02 1.49 -2.10
CA PRO A 116 -16.22 0.38 -1.64
C PRO A 116 -15.51 -0.28 -2.82
N GLY A 117 -14.19 -0.47 -2.68
CA GLY A 117 -13.41 -1.22 -3.66
C GLY A 117 -13.89 -2.67 -3.78
N PRO A 118 -13.53 -3.36 -4.87
CA PRO A 118 -13.97 -4.73 -5.10
C PRO A 118 -13.51 -5.70 -3.99
N HIS A 119 -14.45 -6.41 -3.38
CA HIS A 119 -14.20 -7.33 -2.27
C HIS A 119 -13.23 -8.48 -2.60
N TRP A 120 -13.08 -8.85 -3.88
CA TRP A 120 -12.15 -9.90 -4.31
C TRP A 120 -10.67 -9.54 -4.05
N THR A 121 -10.33 -8.25 -4.10
CA THR A 121 -8.96 -7.78 -3.79
C THR A 121 -8.59 -8.07 -2.34
N LEU A 122 -9.57 -7.99 -1.44
CA LEU A 122 -9.40 -8.35 -0.04
C LEU A 122 -9.22 -9.86 0.12
N ALA A 123 -10.00 -10.67 -0.60
CA ALA A 123 -9.89 -12.12 -0.57
C ALA A 123 -8.50 -12.59 -1.05
N LEU A 124 -8.01 -12.09 -2.19
CA LEU A 124 -6.67 -12.41 -2.69
C LEU A 124 -5.58 -12.02 -1.70
N ARG A 125 -5.72 -10.86 -1.06
CA ARG A 125 -4.75 -10.38 -0.08
C ARG A 125 -4.72 -11.25 1.17
N VAL A 126 -5.89 -11.61 1.72
CA VAL A 126 -5.99 -12.53 2.87
C VAL A 126 -5.37 -13.89 2.53
N VAL A 127 -5.63 -14.42 1.33
CA VAL A 127 -5.03 -15.69 0.88
C VAL A 127 -3.51 -15.57 0.79
N PHE A 128 -2.99 -14.47 0.25
CA PHE A 128 -1.55 -14.23 0.17
C PHE A 128 -0.89 -14.13 1.56
N ASP A 129 -1.51 -13.41 2.48
CA ASP A 129 -1.03 -13.27 3.86
C ASP A 129 -1.06 -14.63 4.60
N LEU A 130 -2.10 -15.44 4.38
CA LEU A 130 -2.21 -16.80 4.92
C LEU A 130 -1.12 -17.73 4.36
N LEU A 131 -0.82 -17.65 3.06
CA LEU A 131 0.26 -18.44 2.44
C LEU A 131 1.63 -18.08 3.02
N LEU A 132 1.88 -16.79 3.26
CA LEU A 132 3.12 -16.30 3.86
C LEU A 132 3.27 -16.64 5.34
N LEU A 133 2.18 -17.04 6.01
CA LEU A 133 2.18 -17.60 7.35
C LEU A 133 2.30 -19.13 7.35
N ALA A 134 1.56 -19.79 6.47
CA ALA A 134 1.48 -21.25 6.39
C ALA A 134 2.82 -21.86 5.97
N LEU A 135 3.52 -21.26 5.01
CA LEU A 135 4.82 -21.78 4.53
C LEU A 135 5.89 -21.82 5.65
N PRO A 136 6.13 -20.74 6.42
CA PRO A 136 7.01 -20.78 7.58
C PRO A 136 6.53 -21.69 8.71
N ALA A 137 5.22 -21.77 8.97
CA ALA A 137 4.67 -22.63 10.01
C ALA A 137 4.85 -24.11 9.67
N MET A 138 4.64 -24.50 8.41
CA MET A 138 4.92 -25.85 7.93
C MET A 138 6.41 -26.16 7.98
N ALA A 139 7.27 -25.22 7.57
CA ALA A 139 8.72 -25.36 7.69
C ALA A 139 9.16 -25.60 9.15
N LEU A 140 8.61 -24.84 10.10
CA LEU A 140 8.86 -24.99 11.54
C LEU A 140 8.36 -26.30 12.13
N SER A 141 7.26 -26.85 11.60
CA SER A 141 6.73 -28.14 12.05
C SER A 141 7.65 -29.31 11.65
N GLN A 142 8.36 -29.19 10.53
CA GLN A 142 9.29 -30.20 10.03
C GLN A 142 10.63 -30.22 10.80
N THR A 143 10.98 -29.12 11.47
CA THR A 143 12.25 -28.95 12.21
C THR A 143 12.05 -28.96 13.73
N TRP A 144 10.89 -29.42 14.22
CA TRP A 144 10.51 -29.43 15.64
C TRP A 144 11.52 -30.11 16.59
N HIS A 145 12.40 -30.97 16.07
CA HIS A 145 13.44 -31.65 16.86
C HIS A 145 14.69 -30.80 17.13
N GLU A 146 14.84 -29.63 16.50
CA GLU A 146 15.98 -28.73 16.68
C GLU A 146 15.65 -27.60 17.67
N GLY A 147 15.98 -27.78 18.95
CA GLY A 147 16.15 -26.71 19.96
C GLY A 147 14.96 -25.74 20.22
N ALA A 148 14.38 -25.80 21.42
CA ALA A 148 13.25 -24.96 21.85
C ALA A 148 13.46 -23.43 21.70
N SER A 149 14.70 -22.95 21.77
CA SER A 149 15.04 -21.52 21.61
C SER A 149 14.88 -21.01 20.18
N THR A 150 15.22 -21.82 19.18
CA THR A 150 15.14 -21.41 17.76
C THR A 150 13.69 -21.37 17.30
N TRP A 151 12.89 -22.33 17.79
CA TRP A 151 11.46 -22.41 17.54
C TRP A 151 10.69 -21.20 18.12
N THR A 152 10.97 -20.83 19.37
CA THR A 152 10.35 -19.68 20.03
C THR A 152 10.69 -18.35 19.36
N ILE A 153 11.95 -18.16 18.91
CA ILE A 153 12.36 -16.97 18.15
C ILE A 153 11.56 -16.87 16.84
N THR A 154 11.45 -17.97 16.10
CA THR A 154 10.80 -17.96 14.78
C THR A 154 9.28 -17.75 14.90
N ALA A 155 8.63 -18.41 15.87
CA ALA A 155 7.21 -18.18 16.17
C ALA A 155 6.96 -16.72 16.59
N GLY A 156 7.85 -16.14 17.40
CA GLY A 156 7.80 -14.74 17.79
C GLY A 156 7.89 -13.79 16.60
N VAL A 157 8.83 -14.04 15.69
CA VAL A 157 9.03 -13.24 14.47
C VAL A 157 7.82 -13.34 13.53
N LEU A 158 7.24 -14.53 13.35
CA LEU A 158 6.02 -14.72 12.55
C LEU A 158 4.81 -13.99 13.14
N THR A 159 4.67 -14.05 14.46
CA THR A 159 3.61 -13.33 15.18
C THR A 159 3.78 -11.81 15.02
N ALA A 160 5.00 -11.29 15.21
CA ALA A 160 5.31 -9.88 15.00
C ALA A 160 5.02 -9.43 13.56
N ARG A 161 5.35 -10.28 12.57
CA ARG A 161 5.06 -10.03 11.15
C ARG A 161 3.56 -9.99 10.86
N LEU A 162 2.76 -10.88 11.47
CA LEU A 162 1.30 -10.85 11.35
C LEU A 162 0.70 -9.56 11.93
N VAL A 163 1.20 -9.13 13.09
CA VAL A 163 0.79 -7.85 13.71
C VAL A 163 1.15 -6.69 12.80
N ALA A 164 2.35 -6.67 12.23
CA ALA A 164 2.80 -5.63 11.31
C ALA A 164 1.96 -5.59 10.02
N ALA A 165 1.66 -6.75 9.42
CA ALA A 165 0.80 -6.84 8.24
C ALA A 165 -0.63 -6.35 8.51
N THR A 166 -1.17 -6.68 9.70
CA THR A 166 -2.49 -6.20 10.14
C THR A 166 -2.49 -4.68 10.33
N MET A 167 -1.45 -4.14 10.97
CA MET A 167 -1.27 -2.70 11.14
C MET A 167 -1.12 -1.98 9.80
N GLU A 168 -0.33 -2.53 8.87
CA GLU A 168 -0.18 -2.03 7.50
C GLU A 168 -1.51 -2.04 6.76
N HIS A 169 -2.34 -3.07 6.93
CA HIS A 169 -3.67 -3.14 6.31
C HIS A 169 -4.62 -2.07 6.86
N LEU A 170 -4.73 -1.95 8.18
CA LEU A 170 -5.53 -0.91 8.84
C LEU A 170 -5.05 0.48 8.45
N TYR A 171 -3.73 0.62 8.31
CA TYR A 171 -3.09 1.86 7.89
C TYR A 171 -3.42 2.22 6.45
N LEU A 172 -3.23 1.32 5.49
CA LEU A 172 -3.53 1.54 4.07
C LEU A 172 -5.00 1.89 3.86
N ARG A 173 -5.92 1.21 4.56
CA ARG A 173 -7.35 1.58 4.56
C ARG A 173 -7.59 3.01 5.03
N ARG A 174 -6.94 3.43 6.12
CA ARG A 174 -7.06 4.79 6.65
C ARG A 174 -6.38 5.82 5.73
N ASN A 175 -5.31 5.43 5.06
CA ASN A 175 -4.54 6.27 4.15
C ASN A 175 -5.12 6.33 2.74
N HIS A 176 -6.12 5.51 2.36
CA HIS A 176 -6.84 5.72 1.10
C HIS A 176 -7.47 7.11 1.00
N ARG A 177 -7.74 7.74 2.15
CA ARG A 177 -8.24 9.11 2.27
C ARG A 177 -7.14 10.16 2.39
N TRP A 178 -5.86 9.83 2.21
CA TRP A 178 -4.77 10.79 2.41
C TRP A 178 -4.94 12.06 1.56
N ARG A 179 -5.43 11.93 0.32
CA ARG A 179 -5.68 13.07 -0.59
C ARG A 179 -6.73 14.01 -0.01
N GLN A 180 -7.84 13.45 0.47
CA GLN A 180 -8.92 14.21 1.11
C GLN A 180 -8.44 14.85 2.42
N ASP A 181 -7.71 14.10 3.25
CA ASP A 181 -7.11 14.61 4.50
C ASP A 181 -6.13 15.76 4.23
N PHE A 182 -5.32 15.67 3.17
CA PHE A 182 -4.39 16.71 2.76
C PHE A 182 -5.14 17.95 2.27
N ILE A 183 -6.07 17.80 1.32
CA ILE A 183 -6.90 18.88 0.78
C ILE A 183 -7.65 19.60 1.91
N HIS A 184 -8.24 18.84 2.84
CA HIS A 184 -8.97 19.40 3.98
C HIS A 184 -8.05 20.15 4.95
N ARG A 185 -6.87 19.59 5.27
CA ARG A 185 -5.91 20.23 6.20
C ARG A 185 -5.26 21.48 5.64
N GLU A 186 -4.96 21.47 4.34
CA GLU A 186 -4.37 22.62 3.65
C GLU A 186 -5.44 23.63 3.19
N GLY A 187 -6.73 23.36 3.45
CA GLY A 187 -7.83 24.25 3.08
C GLY A 187 -7.98 24.47 1.57
N ILE A 188 -7.58 23.50 0.76
CA ILE A 188 -7.56 23.60 -0.70
C ILE A 188 -9.01 23.50 -1.23
N PRO A 189 -9.57 24.55 -1.85
CA PRO A 189 -10.94 24.52 -2.34
C PRO A 189 -11.04 23.66 -3.61
N LEU A 190 -11.92 22.66 -3.60
CA LEU A 190 -12.17 21.83 -4.78
C LEU A 190 -13.05 22.57 -5.80
N PRO A 191 -12.71 22.54 -7.10
CA PRO A 191 -13.53 23.15 -8.13
C PRO A 191 -14.82 22.34 -8.35
N ALA A 192 -15.85 23.01 -8.87
CA ALA A 192 -17.11 22.36 -9.20
C ALA A 192 -16.90 21.26 -10.27
N LEU A 193 -17.65 20.16 -10.14
CA LEU A 193 -17.64 19.09 -11.13
C LEU A 193 -18.41 19.54 -12.39
N PRO A 194 -17.83 19.43 -13.60
CA PRO A 194 -18.54 19.71 -14.84
C PRO A 194 -19.80 18.86 -14.97
N ASP A 195 -20.89 19.44 -15.48
CA ASP A 195 -22.19 18.75 -15.59
C ASP A 195 -22.11 17.44 -16.37
N ARG A 196 -21.29 17.43 -17.44
CA ARG A 196 -21.01 16.24 -18.26
C ARG A 196 -20.32 15.09 -17.51
N TRP A 197 -19.67 15.36 -16.38
CA TRP A 197 -19.03 14.32 -15.56
C TRP A 197 -19.90 13.85 -14.40
N ARG A 198 -21.05 14.50 -14.16
CA ARG A 198 -21.99 14.05 -13.11
C ARG A 198 -22.45 12.63 -13.34
N VAL A 199 -22.61 12.20 -14.60
CA VAL A 199 -22.96 10.83 -15.01
C VAL A 199 -21.99 9.76 -14.47
N LEU A 200 -20.75 10.13 -14.11
CA LEU A 200 -19.76 9.21 -13.53
C LEU A 200 -19.95 9.00 -12.02
N VAL A 201 -20.78 9.81 -11.39
CA VAL A 201 -21.03 9.82 -9.95
C VAL A 201 -22.48 9.45 -9.63
N THR A 202 -23.42 9.80 -10.50
CA THR A 202 -24.82 9.37 -10.39
C THR A 202 -24.91 7.84 -10.55
N PRO A 203 -25.59 7.12 -9.64
CA PRO A 203 -25.85 5.70 -9.77
C PRO A 203 -26.80 5.36 -10.92
#